data_AF-A0A266N742-F1
#
_entry.id   AF-A0A266N742-F1
#
_cell.length_a   1.000
_cell.length_b   1.000
_cell.length_c   1.000
_cell.angle_alpha   90.00
_cell.angle_beta   90.00
_cell.angle_gamma   90.00
#
_symmetry.space_group_name_H-M   'P 1'
#
loop_
_entity.id
_entity.type
_entity.pdbx_description
1 polymer ?
#
loop_
_entity_poly.entity_id
_entity_poly.type
_entity_poly.pdbx_seq_one_letter_code
_entity_poly.pdbx_strand_id
1 'polypeptide(L)' 'MPALYVMIPAALLIVGVAIYIFFWAVDSGQYDDLDSPAHSILFDDQDPQHTAAVDEAKGLHPDASKDDDQKAPPHA' A
#
# COMPACT_ATOMS: atom_id res chain seq x y z
N MET A 1 -23.10 50.90 -12.55
CA MET A 1 -22.85 49.57 -11.94
C MET A 1 -21.97 48.73 -12.86
N PRO A 2 -20.62 48.88 -12.81
CA PRO A 2 -19.70 48.20 -13.72
C PRO A 2 -19.24 46.80 -13.27
N ALA A 3 -19.54 46.38 -12.04
CA ALA A 3 -19.02 45.13 -11.46
C ALA A 3 -19.36 43.87 -12.27
N LEU A 4 -20.53 43.85 -12.92
CA LEU A 4 -20.95 42.72 -13.76
C LEU A 4 -19.99 42.46 -14.93
N TYR A 5 -19.37 43.50 -15.49
CA TYR A 5 -18.40 43.36 -16.59
C TYR A 5 -17.10 42.68 -16.15
N VAL A 6 -16.78 42.68 -14.86
CA VAL A 6 -15.59 42.01 -14.32
C VAL A 6 -15.94 40.63 -13.76
N MET A 7 -17.09 40.52 -13.09
CA MET A 7 -17.52 39.28 -12.45
C MET A 7 -17.90 38.19 -13.45
N ILE A 8 -18.57 38.53 -14.56
CA ILE A 8 -18.99 37.53 -15.55
C ILE A 8 -17.78 36.85 -16.21
N PRO A 9 -16.78 37.57 -16.75
CA PRO A 9 -15.57 36.96 -17.29
C PRO A 9 -14.77 36.19 -16.25
N ALA A 10 -14.64 36.74 -15.02
CA ALA A 10 -13.92 36.06 -13.95
C ALA A 10 -14.57 34.73 -13.57
N ALA A 11 -15.90 34.68 -13.48
CA ALA A 11 -16.63 33.44 -13.21
C ALA A 11 -16.46 32.41 -14.34
N LEU A 12 -16.53 32.84 -15.60
CA LEU A 12 -16.29 31.96 -16.76
C LEU A 12 -14.86 31.39 -16.75
N LEU A 13 -13.87 32.21 -16.38
CA LEU A 13 -12.48 31.77 -16.25
C LEU A 13 -12.32 30.70 -15.17
N ILE A 14 -12.91 30.92 -13.99
CA ILE A 14 -12.86 29.97 -12.87
C ILE A 14 -13.52 28.65 -13.26
N VAL A 15 -14.71 28.71 -13.89
CA VAL A 15 -15.41 27.50 -14.36
C VAL A 15 -14.58 26.78 -15.43
N GLY A 16 -13.98 27.51 -16.37
CA GLY A 16 -13.12 26.93 -17.40
C GLY A 16 -11.90 26.22 -16.82
N VAL A 17 -11.23 26.84 -15.84
CA VAL A 17 -10.09 26.23 -15.12
C VAL A 17 -10.53 25.00 -14.33
N ALA A 18 -11.67 25.07 -13.64
CA ALA A 18 -12.20 23.94 -12.88
C ALA A 18 -12.51 22.75 -13.78
N ILE A 19 -13.14 22.98 -14.94
CA ILE A 19 -13.42 21.96 -15.94
C ILE A 19 -12.12 21.35 -16.47
N TYR A 20 -11.13 22.18 -16.81
CA TYR A 20 -9.83 21.72 -17.29
C TYR A 20 -9.13 20.81 -16.27
N ILE A 21 -9.05 21.24 -15.01
CA ILE A 21 -8.44 20.45 -13.93
C ILE A 21 -9.21 19.14 -13.71
N PHE A 22 -10.54 19.18 -13.75
CA PHE A 22 -11.38 17.99 -13.59
C PHE A 22 -11.06 16.94 -14.66
N PHE A 23 -11.05 17.33 -15.93
CA PHE A 23 -10.73 16.40 -17.02
C PHE A 23 -9.28 15.90 -16.96
N TRP A 24 -8.33 16.75 -16.59
CA TRP A 24 -6.94 16.33 -16.37
C TRP A 24 -6.80 15.29 -15.24
N ALA A 25 -7.53 15.47 -14.14
CA ALA A 25 -7.50 14.54 -13.01
C ALA A 25 -8.14 13.18 -13.35
N VAL A 26 -9.22 13.20 -14.13
CA VAL A 26 -9.88 11.99 -14.65
C VAL A 26 -8.94 11.20 -15.58
N ASP A 27 -8.26 11.89 -16.50
CA ASP A 27 -7.30 11.28 -17.43
C ASP A 27 -6.03 10.77 -16.73
N SER A 28 -5.61 11.43 -15.64
CA SER A 28 -4.42 11.05 -14.85
C SER A 28 -4.58 9.75 -14.05
N GLY A 29 -5.67 8.98 -14.24
CA GLY A 29 -5.78 7.64 -13.67
C GLY A 29 -5.83 7.59 -12.14
N GLN A 30 -6.23 8.67 -11.46
CA GLN A 30 -6.29 8.71 -9.98
C GLN A 30 -7.25 7.66 -9.37
N TYR A 31 -8.08 7.03 -10.18
CA TYR A 31 -8.99 5.96 -9.78
C TYR A 31 -8.37 4.55 -9.82
N ASP A 32 -7.19 4.40 -10.44
CA ASP A 32 -6.53 3.09 -10.62
C ASP A 32 -5.89 2.59 -9.30
N ASP A 33 -5.63 3.49 -8.34
CA ASP A 33 -5.05 3.15 -7.03
C ASP A 33 -6.11 2.90 -5.93
N LEU A 34 -7.41 2.92 -6.28
CA LEU A 34 -8.49 2.56 -5.35
C LEU A 34 -8.70 1.05 -5.23
N ASP A 35 -8.15 0.25 -6.15
CA ASP A 35 -8.20 -1.21 -6.10
C ASP A 35 -7.12 -1.83 -5.18
N SER A 36 -6.11 -1.06 -4.80
CA SER A 36 -4.95 -1.54 -4.03
C SER A 36 -5.26 -1.94 -2.57
N PRO A 37 -6.09 -1.22 -1.79
CA PRO A 37 -6.28 -1.54 -0.37
C PRO A 37 -7.16 -2.78 -0.11
N ALA A 38 -8.12 -3.07 -0.99
CA ALA A 38 -9.13 -4.09 -0.74
C ALA A 38 -8.61 -5.54 -0.81
N HIS A 39 -7.54 -5.79 -1.56
CA HIS A 39 -6.93 -7.12 -1.69
C HIS A 39 -5.90 -7.45 -0.60
N SER A 40 -5.34 -6.45 0.09
CA SER A 40 -4.44 -6.71 1.23
C SER A 40 -5.19 -7.34 2.41
N ILE A 41 -6.38 -6.83 2.75
CA ILE A 41 -7.09 -7.24 3.96
C ILE A 41 -7.67 -8.66 3.92
N LEU A 42 -7.87 -9.24 2.72
CA LEU A 42 -8.40 -10.59 2.55
C LEU A 42 -7.30 -11.65 2.43
N PHE A 43 -6.06 -11.24 2.09
CA PHE A 43 -4.94 -12.15 1.85
C PHE A 43 -3.75 -11.94 2.80
N ASP A 44 -3.82 -10.97 3.73
CA ASP A 44 -2.82 -10.75 4.79
C ASP A 44 -2.57 -12.00 5.67
N ASP A 45 -3.55 -12.91 5.76
CA ASP A 45 -3.43 -14.18 6.49
C ASP A 45 -2.50 -15.20 5.79
N GLN A 46 -2.06 -14.93 4.55
CA GLN A 46 -1.19 -15.80 3.76
C GLN A 46 0.22 -15.20 3.55
N ASP A 47 0.53 -14.02 4.10
CA ASP A 47 1.89 -13.49 4.04
C ASP A 47 2.80 -14.29 5.00
N PRO A 48 3.83 -15.00 4.50
CA PRO A 48 4.78 -15.72 5.36
C PRO A 48 5.50 -14.81 6.36
N GLN A 49 5.62 -13.49 6.08
CA GLN A 49 6.17 -12.52 7.04
C GLN A 49 5.21 -12.23 8.20
N HIS A 50 3.90 -12.27 7.97
CA HIS A 50 2.91 -12.10 9.03
C HIS A 50 2.91 -13.35 9.93
N THR A 51 2.90 -14.56 9.35
CA THR A 51 2.98 -15.84 10.09
C THR A 51 4.22 -15.92 10.99
N ALA A 52 5.39 -15.49 10.49
CA ALA A 52 6.62 -15.46 11.29
C ALA A 52 6.52 -14.51 12.50
N ALA A 53 5.89 -13.34 12.33
CA ALA A 53 5.65 -12.41 13.44
C ALA A 53 4.64 -12.95 14.47
N VAL A 54 3.61 -13.69 14.03
CA VAL A 54 2.65 -14.33 14.95
C VAL A 54 3.28 -15.51 15.70
N ASP A 55 4.17 -16.27 15.05
CA ASP A 55 4.90 -17.38 15.67
C ASP A 55 5.93 -16.90 16.69
N GLU A 56 6.61 -15.79 16.41
CA GLU A 56 7.51 -15.11 17.36
C GLU A 56 6.73 -14.53 18.56
N ALA A 57 5.57 -13.90 18.32
CA ALA A 57 4.70 -13.40 19.38
C ALA A 57 4.05 -14.51 20.23
N LYS A 58 3.82 -15.70 19.66
CA LYS A 58 3.33 -16.88 20.39
C LYS A 58 4.42 -17.61 21.19
N GLY A 59 5.68 -17.20 21.08
CA GLY A 59 6.78 -17.84 21.81
C GLY A 59 6.95 -19.32 21.47
N LEU A 60 6.49 -19.76 20.29
CA LEU A 60 6.82 -21.08 19.78
C LEU A 60 8.26 -21.04 19.30
N HIS A 61 9.19 -21.25 20.22
CA HIS A 61 10.56 -21.62 19.87
C HIS A 61 10.49 -22.90 19.02
N PRO A 62 10.86 -22.89 17.72
CA PRO A 62 11.34 -24.12 17.11
C PRO A 62 12.70 -24.33 17.76
N ASP A 63 12.71 -25.17 18.80
CA ASP A 63 13.94 -25.67 19.39
C ASP A 63 14.79 -26.20 18.23
N ALA A 64 15.79 -25.41 17.88
CA ALA A 64 16.76 -25.73 16.88
C ALA A 64 17.59 -26.85 17.48
N SER A 65 17.11 -28.08 17.28
CA SER A 65 17.91 -29.29 17.24
C SER A 65 18.92 -29.17 16.10
N LYS A 66 19.87 -28.23 16.24
CA LYS A 66 21.11 -28.25 15.50
C LYS A 66 21.97 -29.32 16.15
N ASP A 67 21.74 -30.49 15.60
CA ASP A 67 22.63 -31.62 15.49
C ASP A 67 24.01 -31.13 15.00
N ASP A 68 24.86 -30.68 15.93
CA ASP A 68 26.27 -30.35 15.71
C ASP A 68 27.07 -30.93 16.89
N ASP A 69 27.39 -32.23 16.82
CA ASP A 69 28.80 -32.63 16.77
C ASP A 69 28.91 -34.15 16.69
N GLN A 70 29.08 -34.57 15.45
CA GLN A 70 29.74 -35.81 15.07
C GLN A 70 31.15 -35.85 15.69
N LYS A 71 31.29 -36.48 16.86
CA LYS A 71 32.57 -37.01 17.35
C LYS A 71 32.43 -38.49 17.73
N ALA A 72 32.31 -39.32 16.70
CA ALA A 72 32.77 -40.70 16.82
C ALA A 72 34.31 -40.70 16.80
N PRO A 73 35.01 -41.35 17.74
CA PRO A 73 36.46 -41.38 17.75
C PRO A 73 37.00 -42.23 16.58
N PRO A 74 38.01 -41.78 15.83
CA PRO A 74 38.73 -42.65 14.91
C PRO A 74 39.81 -43.44 15.67
N HIS A 75 39.67 -44.77 15.58
CA HIS A 75 40.72 -45.80 15.64
C HIS A 75 41.53 -46.00 16.94
N ALA A 76 41.36 -47.18 17.55
CA ALA A 76 42.34 -48.29 17.51
C ALA A 76 41.70 -49.58 18.06
#